data_AF-A0A6U2JEV2-F1
#
_entry.id   AF-A0A6U2JEV2-F1
#
_cell.length_a   1.000
_cell.length_b   1.000
_cell.length_c   1.000
_cell.angle_alpha   90.00
_cell.angle_beta   90.00
_cell.angle_gamma   90.00
#
_symmetry.space_group_name_H-M   'P 1'
#
loop_
_entity.id
_entity.type
_entity.pdbx_description
1 polymer ?
#
loop_
_entity_poly.entity_id
_entity_poly.type
_entity_poly.pdbx_seq_one_letter_code
_entity_poly.pdbx_strand_id
1 'polypeptide(L)'
;MSAEMAALFGSTLYKNEVGEVGTKAVLKGKTHVAIFFGAAWSGSCKQFLPPLVQVYKKLTEEKGKAFEIVYVPATVPGRPPEDEAAFKEVTSMMPWLAIPVHRKATHKKLTRRFQVRQ
;
A
#
# COMPACT_ATOMS: atom_id res chain seq x y z
N MET A 1 -12.34 -1.50 -13.72
CA MET A 1 -11.62 -1.06 -12.49
C MET A 1 -11.51 -2.11 -11.38
N SER A 2 -12.56 -2.46 -10.63
CA SER A 2 -12.37 -3.32 -9.42
C SER A 2 -11.86 -4.75 -9.72
N ALA A 3 -12.22 -5.34 -10.86
CA ALA A 3 -11.72 -6.64 -11.30
C ALA A 3 -10.24 -6.59 -11.72
N GLU A 4 -9.82 -5.52 -12.41
CA GLU A 4 -8.43 -5.30 -12.83
C GLU A 4 -7.53 -5.04 -11.63
N MET A 5 -8.01 -4.28 -10.65
CA MET A 5 -7.31 -4.04 -9.39
C MET A 5 -7.14 -5.33 -8.57
N ALA A 6 -8.14 -6.23 -8.60
CA ALA A 6 -7.99 -7.55 -7.98
C ALA A 6 -6.96 -8.43 -8.72
N ALA A 7 -6.85 -8.33 -10.05
CA ALA A 7 -5.79 -9.02 -10.80
C ALA A 7 -4.39 -8.43 -10.55
N LEU A 8 -4.32 -7.13 -10.23
CA LEU A 8 -3.08 -6.41 -9.95
C LEU A 8 -2.58 -6.69 -8.51
N PHE A 9 -3.43 -6.49 -7.52
CA PHE A 9 -3.08 -6.55 -6.09
C PHE A 9 -3.39 -7.91 -5.43
N GLY A 10 -4.22 -8.74 -6.05
CA GLY A 10 -4.75 -9.98 -5.48
C GLY A 10 -6.17 -9.82 -4.96
N SER A 11 -6.73 -10.90 -4.42
CA SER A 11 -8.12 -10.97 -3.92
C SER A 11 -8.35 -10.18 -2.64
N THR A 12 -7.30 -9.97 -1.84
CA THR A 12 -7.36 -9.24 -0.55
C THR A 12 -6.24 -8.20 -0.45
N LEU A 13 -6.54 -7.14 0.31
CA LEU A 13 -5.62 -6.11 0.78
C LEU A 13 -5.62 -6.12 2.31
N TYR A 14 -4.57 -5.59 2.91
CA TYR A 14 -4.49 -5.35 4.35
C TYR A 14 -4.98 -3.94 4.68
N LYS A 15 -5.77 -3.82 5.73
CA LYS A 15 -6.16 -2.55 6.34
C LYS A 15 -5.82 -2.60 7.83
N ASN A 16 -5.15 -1.57 8.34
CA ASN A 16 -4.82 -1.48 9.75
C ASN A 16 -6.09 -1.65 10.62
N GLU A 17 -5.96 -2.32 11.77
CA GLU A 17 -7.03 -2.67 12.73
C GLU A 17 -8.09 -3.67 12.24
N VAL A 18 -8.30 -3.81 10.93
CA VAL A 18 -9.29 -4.76 10.35
C VAL A 18 -8.64 -6.06 9.87
N GLY A 19 -7.39 -5.99 9.42
CA GLY A 19 -6.68 -7.12 8.82
C GLY A 19 -6.95 -7.23 7.32
N GLU A 20 -7.08 -8.45 6.80
CA GLU A 20 -7.31 -8.68 5.38
C GLU A 20 -8.76 -8.45 4.96
N VAL A 21 -8.92 -7.63 3.93
CA VAL A 21 -10.20 -7.18 3.39
C VAL A 21 -10.24 -7.43 1.89
N GLY A 22 -11.40 -7.79 1.34
CA GLY A 22 -11.53 -8.11 -0.08
C GLY A 22 -11.25 -6.90 -0.98
N THR A 23 -10.29 -7.03 -1.90
CA THR A 23 -9.83 -5.94 -2.79
C THR A 23 -10.97 -5.29 -3.56
N LYS A 24 -11.90 -6.11 -4.08
CA LYS A 24 -13.06 -5.62 -4.83
C LYS A 24 -14.00 -4.76 -3.99
N ALA A 25 -14.15 -5.09 -2.70
CA ALA A 25 -15.05 -4.38 -1.81
C ALA A 25 -14.46 -3.02 -1.41
N VAL A 26 -13.19 -3.00 -1.01
CA VAL A 26 -12.53 -1.78 -0.53
C VAL A 26 -12.16 -0.80 -1.65
N LEU A 27 -11.95 -1.31 -2.87
CA LEU A 27 -11.71 -0.48 -4.05
C LEU A 27 -12.98 -0.19 -4.87
N LYS A 28 -14.17 -0.56 -4.39
CA LYS A 28 -15.43 -0.27 -5.09
C LYS A 28 -15.67 1.25 -5.09
N GLY A 29 -15.91 1.82 -6.27
CA GLY A 29 -16.14 3.25 -6.43
C GLY A 29 -14.88 4.12 -6.34
N LYS A 30 -13.69 3.51 -6.18
CA LYS A 30 -12.42 4.22 -6.32
C LYS A 30 -12.13 4.44 -7.81
N THR A 31 -12.01 5.68 -8.25
CA THR A 31 -11.63 6.04 -9.62
C THR A 31 -10.12 6.20 -9.77
N HIS A 32 -9.42 6.50 -8.68
CA HIS A 32 -7.98 6.72 -8.69
C HIS A 32 -7.33 5.93 -7.55
N VAL A 33 -6.35 5.10 -7.90
CA VAL A 33 -5.55 4.34 -6.93
C VAL A 33 -4.09 4.69 -7.13
N ALA A 34 -3.45 5.24 -6.10
CA ALA A 34 -2.00 5.44 -6.09
C ALA A 34 -1.32 4.22 -5.44
N ILE A 35 -0.16 3.86 -5.94
CA ILE A 35 0.65 2.77 -5.40
C ILE A 35 1.87 3.39 -4.72
N PHE A 36 1.99 3.18 -3.42
CA PHE A 36 3.11 3.70 -2.65
C PHE A 36 4.11 2.56 -2.39
N PHE A 37 5.26 2.61 -3.06
CA PHE A 37 6.36 1.69 -2.81
C PHE A 37 7.24 2.29 -1.71
N GLY A 38 7.42 1.56 -0.61
CA GLY A 38 8.22 2.02 0.51
C GLY A 38 8.72 0.88 1.38
N ALA A 39 9.47 1.23 2.42
CA ALA A 39 10.01 0.25 3.35
C ALA A 39 10.13 0.83 4.76
N ALA A 40 9.88 0.02 5.78
CA ALA A 40 10.02 0.39 7.18
C ALA A 40 11.43 0.86 7.55
N TRP A 41 12.47 0.26 6.95
CA TRP A 41 13.86 0.60 7.22
C TRP A 41 14.33 1.88 6.50
N SER A 42 13.52 2.44 5.60
CA SER A 42 13.91 3.60 4.80
C SER A 42 13.59 4.91 5.52
N GLY A 43 14.63 5.63 5.94
CA GLY A 43 14.49 6.94 6.59
C GLY A 43 13.75 7.97 5.72
N SER A 44 14.03 7.98 4.40
CA SER A 44 13.36 8.89 3.46
C SER A 44 11.87 8.56 3.29
N CYS A 45 11.49 7.28 3.32
CA CYS A 45 10.07 6.88 3.33
C CYS A 45 9.38 7.38 4.59
N LYS A 46 10.00 7.24 5.77
CA LYS A 46 9.44 7.74 7.04
C LYS A 46 9.24 9.26 7.02
N GLN A 47 10.17 10.01 6.44
CA GLN A 47 10.05 11.47 6.29
C GLN A 47 8.95 11.88 5.28
N PHE A 48 8.66 11.04 4.29
CA PHE A 48 7.62 11.31 3.29
C PHE A 48 6.21 10.94 3.75
N LEU A 49 6.06 10.06 4.76
CA LEU A 49 4.75 9.65 5.27
C LEU A 49 3.91 10.83 5.79
N PRO A 50 4.41 11.73 6.66
CA PRO A 50 3.61 12.85 7.18
C PRO A 50 2.97 13.73 6.09
N PRO A 51 3.72 14.25 5.09
CA PRO A 51 3.09 15.04 4.02
C PRO A 51 2.15 14.19 3.15
N LEU A 52 2.46 12.91 2.91
CA LEU A 52 1.57 12.03 2.15
C LEU A 52 0.23 11.79 2.86
N VAL A 53 0.24 11.64 4.19
CA VAL A 53 -0.97 11.52 5.02
C VAL A 53 -1.82 12.79 4.92
N GLN A 54 -1.20 13.97 4.96
CA GLN A 54 -1.94 15.23 4.80
C GLN A 54 -2.62 15.33 3.42
N VAL A 55 -1.90 14.99 2.35
CA VAL A 55 -2.45 15.01 0.99
C VAL A 55 -3.55 13.97 0.84
N TYR A 56 -3.37 12.77 1.38
CA TYR A 56 -4.40 11.73 1.37
C TYR A 56 -5.69 12.21 2.02
N LYS A 57 -5.61 12.79 3.23
CA LYS A 57 -6.78 13.32 3.94
C LYS A 57 -7.51 14.37 3.11
N LYS A 58 -6.79 15.37 2.60
CA LYS A 58 -7.35 16.40 1.70
C LYS A 58 -8.05 15.80 0.50
N LEU A 59 -7.41 14.86 -0.20
CA LEU A 59 -8.00 14.22 -1.38
C LEU A 59 -9.26 13.40 -1.04
N THR A 60 -9.27 12.71 0.10
CA THR A 60 -10.44 11.94 0.54
C THR A 60 -11.59 12.80 1.06
N GLU A 61 -11.28 13.98 1.60
CA GLU A 61 -12.28 14.96 2.05
C GLU A 61 -12.85 15.75 0.86
N GLU A 62 -12.01 16.25 -0.05
CA GLU A 62 -12.42 17.09 -1.19
C GLU A 62 -13.00 16.31 -2.36
N LYS A 63 -12.39 15.18 -2.75
CA LYS A 63 -12.87 14.33 -3.86
C LYS A 63 -13.77 13.17 -3.40
N GLY A 64 -14.11 13.16 -2.11
CA GLY A 64 -14.82 12.06 -1.47
C GLY A 64 -14.04 10.74 -1.53
N LYS A 65 -14.78 9.62 -1.39
CA LYS A 65 -14.21 8.26 -1.35
C LYS A 65 -13.59 7.81 -2.68
N ALA A 66 -13.38 8.65 -3.69
CA ALA A 66 -12.94 8.24 -5.03
C ALA A 66 -11.42 7.97 -5.16
N PHE A 67 -10.61 8.41 -4.21
CA PHE A 67 -9.16 8.17 -4.16
C PHE A 67 -8.78 7.12 -3.12
N GLU A 68 -7.72 6.35 -3.38
CA GLU A 68 -7.16 5.37 -2.44
C GLU A 68 -5.66 5.19 -2.65
N ILE A 69 -4.92 4.83 -1.60
CA ILE A 69 -3.51 4.46 -1.69
C ILE A 69 -3.33 2.99 -1.30
N VAL A 70 -2.49 2.28 -2.06
CA VAL A 70 -2.07 0.91 -1.74
C VAL A 70 -0.56 0.88 -1.52
N TYR A 71 -0.15 0.62 -0.27
CA TYR A 71 1.24 0.44 0.11
C TYR A 71 1.77 -0.92 -0.35
N VAL A 72 2.97 -0.92 -0.94
CA VAL A 72 3.69 -2.12 -1.38
C VAL A 72 5.05 -2.16 -0.67
N PRO A 73 5.25 -3.09 0.28
CA PRO A 73 6.53 -3.30 0.93
C PRO A 73 7.65 -3.58 -0.07
N ALA A 74 8.76 -2.86 0.07
CA ALA A 74 9.93 -3.05 -0.76
C ALA A 74 10.59 -4.41 -0.48
N THR A 75 11.10 -5.05 -1.53
CA THR A 75 11.86 -6.30 -1.42
C THR A 75 13.26 -6.09 -1.98
N VAL A 76 14.17 -5.59 -1.14
CA VAL A 76 15.56 -5.29 -1.53
C VAL A 76 16.48 -6.42 -1.06
N PRO A 77 17.23 -7.08 -1.98
CA PRO A 77 18.25 -8.05 -1.60
C PRO A 77 19.28 -7.44 -0.64
N GLY A 78 19.64 -8.16 0.42
CA GLY A 78 20.61 -7.69 1.43
C GLY A 78 20.04 -6.72 2.48
N ARG A 79 18.77 -6.31 2.35
CA ARG A 79 18.02 -5.66 3.44
C ARG A 79 17.13 -6.69 4.15
N PRO A 80 16.89 -6.52 5.47
CA PRO A 80 15.96 -7.38 6.17
C PRO A 80 14.59 -7.30 5.50
N PRO A 81 13.93 -8.45 5.27
CA PRO A 81 12.54 -8.43 4.83
C PRO A 81 11.72 -7.69 5.87
N GLU A 82 10.71 -6.95 5.42
CA GLU A 82 9.73 -6.38 6.34
C GLU A 82 9.03 -7.55 7.05
N ASP A 83 9.25 -7.66 8.35
CA ASP A 83 8.56 -8.62 9.21
C ASP A 83 7.20 -8.06 9.63
N GLU A 84 6.40 -8.88 10.32
CA GLU A 84 5.05 -8.48 10.73
C GLU A 84 5.06 -7.28 11.68
N ALA A 85 6.09 -7.17 12.53
CA ALA A 85 6.20 -6.08 13.49
C ALA A 85 6.49 -4.74 12.80
N ALA A 86 7.49 -4.70 11.92
CA ALA A 86 7.84 -3.53 11.13
C ALA A 86 6.71 -3.14 10.16
N PHE A 87 6.06 -4.13 9.55
CA PHE A 87 4.87 -3.88 8.71
C PHE A 87 3.75 -3.24 9.52
N LYS A 88 3.50 -3.73 10.74
CA LYS A 88 2.46 -3.18 11.62
C LYS A 88 2.79 -1.77 12.11
N GLU A 89 4.05 -1.49 12.46
CA GLU A 89 4.50 -0.13 12.82
C GLU A 89 4.20 0.84 11.67
N VAL A 90 4.64 0.50 10.47
CA VAL A 90 4.50 1.34 9.28
C VAL A 90 3.04 1.51 8.86
N THR A 91 2.25 0.43 8.87
CA THR A 91 0.82 0.51 8.55
C THR A 91 -0.01 1.22 9.63
N SER A 92 0.45 1.25 10.89
CA SER A 92 -0.22 2.04 11.93
C SER A 92 -0.13 3.55 11.69
N MET A 93 0.90 4.00 10.97
CA MET A 93 1.10 5.41 10.62
C MET A 93 0.32 5.83 9.36
N MET A 94 -0.33 4.89 8.68
CA MET A 94 -0.97 5.11 7.38
C MET A 94 -2.48 4.83 7.44
N PRO A 95 -3.34 5.75 6.98
CA PRO A 95 -4.80 5.58 7.00
C PRO A 95 -5.35 4.78 5.80
N TRP A 96 -4.49 4.20 4.96
CA TRP A 96 -4.85 3.55 3.68
C TRP A 96 -4.53 2.05 3.67
N LEU A 97 -4.62 1.41 2.49
CA LEU A 97 -4.50 -0.03 2.31
C LEU A 97 -3.05 -0.47 2.03
N ALA A 98 -2.75 -1.74 2.26
CA ALA A 98 -1.43 -2.33 1.95
C ALA A 98 -1.57 -3.70 1.30
N ILE A 99 -0.54 -4.16 0.58
CA ILE A 99 -0.43 -5.57 0.21
C ILE A 99 0.00 -6.37 1.46
N PRO A 100 -0.66 -7.50 1.79
CA PRO A 100 -0.27 -8.31 2.93
C PRO A 100 1.21 -8.71 2.89
N VAL A 101 1.91 -8.53 4.01
CA VAL A 101 3.38 -8.69 4.11
C VAL A 101 3.88 -10.06 3.62
N HIS A 102 3.09 -11.11 3.81
CA HIS A 102 3.43 -12.47 3.38
C HIS A 102 3.37 -12.66 1.85
N ARG A 103 2.72 -11.77 1.09
CA ARG A 103 2.56 -11.86 -0.38
C ARG A 103 3.78 -11.31 -1.14
N LYS A 104 4.96 -11.82 -0.80
CA LYS A 104 6.25 -11.42 -1.39
C LYS A 104 6.28 -11.54 -2.93
N ALA A 105 5.57 -12.52 -3.50
CA ALA A 105 5.45 -12.67 -4.96
C ALA A 105 4.71 -11.49 -5.62
N THR A 106 3.65 -11.00 -4.97
CA THR A 106 2.89 -9.83 -5.43
C THR A 106 3.73 -8.56 -5.35
N HIS A 107 4.50 -8.39 -4.26
CA HIS A 107 5.43 -7.24 -4.12
C HIS A 107 6.42 -7.20 -5.29
N LYS A 108 7.13 -8.31 -5.54
CA LYS A 108 8.09 -8.43 -6.65
C LYS A 108 7.44 -8.22 -8.02
N LYS A 109 6.22 -8.73 -8.22
CA LYS A 109 5.46 -8.54 -9.46
C LYS A 109 5.14 -7.07 -9.70
N LEU A 110 4.69 -6.35 -8.67
CA LEU A 110 4.36 -4.93 -8.76
C LEU A 110 5.60 -4.08 -8.98
N THR A 111 6.66 -4.28 -8.19
CA THR A 111 7.94 -3.56 -8.34
C THR A 111 8.49 -3.72 -9.76
N ARG A 112 8.48 -4.95 -10.31
CA ARG A 112 8.91 -5.20 -11.70
C ARG A 112 8.01 -4.53 -12.73
N ARG A 113 6.68 -4.65 -12.56
CA ARG A 113 5.70 -4.11 -13.52
C ARG A 113 5.80 -2.59 -13.65
N PHE A 114 6.02 -1.90 -12.54
CA PHE A 114 6.13 -0.44 -12.49
C PHE A 114 7.58 0.07 -12.56
N GLN A 115 8.54 -0.83 -12.81
CA GLN A 115 9.97 -0.51 -12.97
C GLN A 115 10.54 0.32 -11.81
N VAL A 116 10.06 0.06 -10.60
CA VAL A 116 10.51 0.77 -9.39
C VAL A 116 11.90 0.23 -9.03
N ARG A 117 12.88 1.13 -8.99
CA ARG A 117 14.23 0.82 -8.50
C ARG A 117 14.20 0.88 -6.97
N GLN A 118 14.58 -0.22 -6.32
CA GLN A 118 14.62 -0.37 -4.87
C GLN A 118 16.00 -0.85 -4.43
#